data_AF-A0A5Y9DK73-F1
#
_entry.id   AF-A0A5Y9DK73-F1
#
_cell.length_a   1.000
_cell.length_b   1.000
_cell.length_c   1.000
_cell.angle_alpha   90.00
_cell.angle_beta   90.00
_cell.angle_gamma   90.00
#
_symmetry.space_group_name_H-M   'P 1'
#
loop_
_entity.id
_entity.type
_entity.pdbx_description
1 polymer ?
#
loop_
_entity_poly.entity_id
_entity_poly.type
_entity_poly.pdbx_seq_one_letter_code
_entity_poly.pdbx_strand_id
1 'polypeptide(L)'
;MNRQTEFTLLIVGASLSILVFLGAVFYSLIFGFNTLMVADTFGYYSGSDEAIVFGIITFFSVVAAFFALVSAVFGFIGAFKIKSNGPKVKQLGVCFIILGGLQVFTIHGILFLIAGILTVTKKEYKTISKEDEGTKWE
;
A
#
# COMPACT_ATOMS: atom_id res chain seq x y z
N MET A 1 11.66 18.19 11.93
CA MET A 1 11.93 16.76 12.25
C MET A 1 12.13 16.01 10.94
N ASN A 2 13.26 15.30 10.75
CA ASN A 2 13.54 14.62 9.48
C ASN A 2 12.67 13.34 9.32
N ARG A 3 11.67 13.37 8.43
CA ARG A 3 10.79 12.23 8.08
C ARG A 3 11.19 11.55 6.76
N GLN A 4 12.43 11.75 6.30
CA GLN A 4 12.94 11.17 5.04
C GLN A 4 12.81 9.64 5.00
N THR A 5 13.08 8.92 6.10
CA THR A 5 12.98 7.45 6.13
C THR A 5 11.54 6.97 5.92
N GLU A 6 10.57 7.59 6.60
CA GLU A 6 9.14 7.29 6.43
C GLU A 6 8.69 7.57 4.98
N PHE A 7 9.13 8.71 4.43
CA PHE A 7 8.85 9.11 3.06
C PHE A 7 9.39 8.10 2.03
N THR A 8 10.66 7.72 2.15
CA THR A 8 11.31 6.77 1.23
C THR A 8 10.65 5.39 1.31
N LEU A 9 10.37 4.89 2.52
CA LEU A 9 9.71 3.59 2.70
C LEU A 9 8.31 3.57 2.04
N LEU A 10 7.54 4.66 2.17
CA LEU A 10 6.23 4.76 1.53
C LEU A 10 6.31 4.85 0.01
N ILE A 11 7.25 5.61 -0.55
CA ILE A 11 7.42 5.69 -2.01
C ILE A 11 7.87 4.35 -2.58
N VAL A 12 8.82 3.67 -1.93
CA VAL A 12 9.29 2.34 -2.36
C VAL A 12 8.15 1.33 -2.27
N GLY A 13 7.40 1.31 -1.16
CA GLY A 13 6.21 0.46 -1.00
C GLY A 13 5.16 0.72 -2.07
N ALA A 14 4.83 2.00 -2.33
CA ALA A 14 3.85 2.39 -3.34
C ALA A 14 4.28 2.02 -4.76
N SER A 15 5.56 2.20 -5.09
CA SER A 15 6.12 1.85 -6.40
C SER A 15 6.07 0.34 -6.63
N LEU A 16 6.40 -0.46 -5.62
CA LEU A 16 6.27 -1.92 -5.67
C LEU A 16 4.81 -2.36 -5.81
N SER A 17 3.87 -1.69 -5.12
CA SER A 17 2.44 -1.94 -5.29
C SER A 17 1.94 -1.64 -6.71
N ILE A 18 2.48 -0.60 -7.38
CA ILE A 18 2.19 -0.36 -8.81
C ILE A 18 2.67 -1.52 -9.68
N LEU A 19 3.88 -2.04 -9.43
CA LEU A 19 4.40 -3.17 -10.21
C LEU A 19 3.54 -4.43 -10.03
N VAL A 20 3.11 -4.71 -8.78
CA VAL A 20 2.19 -5.82 -8.49
C VAL A 20 0.83 -5.60 -9.15
N PHE A 21 0.29 -4.38 -9.09
CA PHE A 21 -0.94 -4.01 -9.80
C PHE A 21 -0.82 -4.29 -11.29
N LEU A 22 0.24 -3.81 -11.92
CA LEU A 22 0.48 -3.98 -13.35
C LEU A 22 0.60 -5.47 -13.71
N GLY A 23 1.35 -6.25 -12.93
CA GLY A 23 1.44 -7.70 -13.12
C GLY A 23 0.09 -8.41 -12.99
N ALA A 24 -0.71 -8.07 -11.98
CA ALA A 24 -2.03 -8.66 -11.76
C ALA A 24 -3.04 -8.28 -12.85
N VAL A 25 -2.99 -7.04 -13.35
CA VAL A 25 -3.81 -6.58 -14.49
C VAL A 25 -3.40 -7.29 -15.77
N PHE A 26 -2.11 -7.39 -16.07
CA PHE A 26 -1.64 -8.11 -17.26
C PHE A 26 -2.03 -9.60 -17.21
N TYR A 27 -1.87 -10.25 -16.05
CA TYR A 27 -2.32 -11.61 -15.86
C TYR A 27 -3.83 -11.75 -16.08
N SER A 28 -4.63 -10.89 -15.45
CA SER A 28 -6.09 -10.89 -15.59
C SER A 28 -6.54 -10.58 -17.01
N LEU A 29 -5.83 -9.73 -17.74
CA LEU A 29 -6.13 -9.44 -19.14
C LEU A 29 -5.82 -10.64 -20.05
N ILE A 30 -4.66 -11.28 -19.87
CA ILE A 30 -4.23 -12.38 -20.74
C ILE A 30 -5.07 -13.64 -20.46
N PHE A 31 -5.26 -14.00 -19.20
CA PHE A 31 -5.92 -15.25 -18.81
C PHE A 31 -7.41 -15.07 -18.52
N GLY A 32 -7.82 -13.92 -17.99
CA GLY A 32 -9.22 -13.62 -17.69
C GLY A 32 -10.09 -13.35 -18.91
N PHE A 33 -9.57 -12.67 -19.94
CA PHE A 33 -10.31 -12.55 -21.21
C PHE A 33 -10.40 -13.89 -21.96
N ASN A 34 -9.33 -14.69 -21.93
CA ASN A 34 -9.35 -16.03 -22.55
C ASN A 34 -10.41 -16.93 -21.89
N THR A 35 -10.49 -16.93 -20.57
CA THR A 35 -11.51 -17.72 -19.85
C THR A 35 -12.94 -17.26 -20.13
N LEU A 36 -13.21 -15.96 -20.19
CA LEU A 36 -14.55 -15.43 -20.54
C LEU A 36 -14.94 -15.74 -21.99
N MET A 37 -14.03 -15.56 -22.94
CA MET A 37 -14.27 -15.84 -24.38
C MET A 37 -14.46 -17.34 -24.65
N VAL A 38 -13.70 -18.21 -23.96
CA VAL A 38 -13.84 -19.66 -24.07
C VAL A 38 -15.14 -20.15 -23.43
N ALA A 39 -15.55 -19.56 -22.30
CA ALA A 39 -16.80 -19.90 -21.63
C ALA A 39 -18.06 -19.55 -22.45
N ASP A 40 -18.05 -18.42 -23.19
CA ASP A 40 -19.19 -18.01 -24.03
C ASP A 40 -19.23 -18.72 -25.39
N THR A 41 -18.08 -19.14 -25.95
CA THR A 41 -18.01 -19.72 -27.30
C THR A 41 -18.17 -21.24 -27.32
N PHE A 42 -17.80 -21.94 -26.24
CA PHE A 42 -17.84 -23.40 -26.16
C PHE A 42 -18.55 -23.86 -24.88
N GLY A 43 -19.88 -23.86 -24.88
CA GLY A 43 -20.68 -24.50 -23.83
C GLY A 43 -20.52 -26.02 -23.72
N TYR A 44 -19.43 -26.62 -24.23
CA TYR A 44 -19.35 -28.08 -24.43
C TYR A 44 -17.96 -28.75 -24.48
N TYR A 45 -16.85 -28.13 -24.08
CA TYR A 45 -15.56 -28.85 -23.98
C TYR A 45 -14.96 -28.69 -22.57
N SER A 46 -15.30 -29.59 -21.65
CA SER A 46 -14.57 -30.84 -21.35
C SER A 46 -13.40 -30.60 -20.39
N GLY A 47 -13.71 -30.57 -19.09
CA GLY A 47 -12.79 -30.35 -17.97
C GLY A 47 -13.33 -29.29 -17.01
N SER A 48 -14.46 -29.56 -16.33
CA SER A 48 -15.11 -28.62 -15.40
C SER A 48 -14.13 -28.01 -14.40
N ASP A 49 -13.15 -28.79 -13.97
CA ASP A 49 -12.30 -28.45 -12.83
C ASP A 49 -11.23 -27.42 -13.21
N GLU A 50 -10.67 -27.50 -14.42
CA GLU A 50 -9.61 -26.59 -14.87
C GLU A 50 -10.16 -25.18 -15.13
N ALA A 51 -11.32 -25.08 -15.78
CA ALA A 51 -12.00 -23.81 -16.01
C ALA A 51 -12.42 -23.12 -14.69
N ILE A 52 -12.89 -23.90 -13.71
CA ILE A 52 -13.22 -23.39 -12.38
C ILE A 52 -11.96 -22.89 -11.66
N VAL A 53 -10.85 -23.64 -11.71
CA VAL A 53 -9.58 -23.24 -11.10
C VAL A 53 -9.05 -21.95 -11.73
N PHE A 54 -9.06 -21.84 -13.07
CA PHE A 54 -8.65 -20.62 -13.77
C PHE A 54 -9.56 -19.42 -13.46
N GLY A 55 -10.87 -19.65 -13.35
CA GLY A 55 -11.83 -18.62 -12.95
C GLY A 55 -11.58 -18.10 -11.53
N ILE A 56 -11.32 -19.00 -10.57
CA ILE A 56 -10.99 -18.64 -9.18
C ILE A 56 -9.68 -17.84 -9.13
N ILE A 57 -8.64 -18.29 -9.82
CA ILE A 57 -7.34 -17.58 -9.84
C ILE A 57 -7.47 -16.20 -10.48
N THR A 58 -8.24 -16.08 -11.57
CA THR A 58 -8.53 -14.80 -12.23
C THR A 58 -9.27 -13.85 -11.28
N PHE A 59 -10.29 -14.35 -10.56
CA PHE A 59 -11.02 -13.55 -9.58
C PHE A 59 -10.09 -13.00 -8.48
N PHE A 60 -9.25 -13.86 -7.88
CA PHE A 60 -8.29 -13.42 -6.88
C PHE A 60 -7.23 -12.46 -7.45
N SER A 61 -6.84 -12.62 -8.72
CA SER A 61 -5.92 -11.70 -9.40
C SER A 61 -6.53 -10.29 -9.55
N VAL A 62 -7.81 -10.19 -9.94
CA VAL A 62 -8.53 -8.91 -10.03
C VAL A 62 -8.67 -8.25 -8.65
N VAL A 63 -9.00 -9.04 -7.63
CA VAL A 63 -9.07 -8.55 -6.24
C VAL A 63 -7.70 -8.04 -5.79
N ALA A 64 -6.63 -8.80 -6.05
CA ALA A 64 -5.26 -8.40 -5.73
C ALA A 64 -4.85 -7.12 -6.48
N ALA A 65 -5.22 -6.97 -7.74
CA ALA A 65 -4.99 -5.76 -8.52
C ALA A 65 -5.67 -4.54 -7.87
N PHE A 66 -6.94 -4.66 -7.50
CA PHE A 66 -7.67 -3.58 -6.83
C PHE A 66 -7.00 -3.17 -5.52
N PHE A 67 -6.62 -4.15 -4.69
CA PHE A 67 -5.90 -3.90 -3.45
C PHE A 67 -4.53 -3.26 -3.65
N ALA A 68 -3.78 -3.69 -4.67
CA ALA A 68 -2.48 -3.12 -5.02
C ALA A 68 -2.60 -1.68 -5.49
N LEU A 69 -3.64 -1.36 -6.29
CA LEU A 69 -3.93 0.00 -6.74
C LEU A 69 -4.27 0.93 -5.57
N VAL A 70 -5.18 0.51 -4.70
CA VAL A 70 -5.55 1.28 -3.50
C VAL A 70 -4.32 1.51 -2.63
N SER A 71 -3.53 0.47 -2.39
CA SER A 71 -2.30 0.56 -1.58
C SER A 71 -1.28 1.52 -2.19
N ALA A 72 -1.09 1.50 -3.51
CA ALA A 72 -0.23 2.44 -4.22
C ALA A 72 -0.72 3.90 -4.07
N VAL A 73 -2.00 4.17 -4.31
CA VAL A 73 -2.58 5.52 -4.20
C VAL A 73 -2.42 6.07 -2.78
N PHE A 74 -2.77 5.29 -1.77
CA PHE A 74 -2.59 5.69 -0.37
C PHE A 74 -1.12 5.86 0.00
N GLY A 75 -0.24 4.99 -0.51
CA GLY A 75 1.21 5.09 -0.34
C GLY A 75 1.78 6.41 -0.87
N PHE A 76 1.44 6.81 -2.10
CA PHE A 76 1.87 8.10 -2.65
C PHE A 76 1.28 9.29 -1.89
N ILE A 77 -0.02 9.29 -1.63
CA ILE A 77 -0.69 10.40 -0.91
C ILE A 77 -0.09 10.57 0.48
N GLY A 78 0.09 9.47 1.23
CA GLY A 78 0.64 9.57 2.57
C GLY A 78 2.13 9.87 2.58
N ALA A 79 2.92 9.46 1.59
CA ALA A 79 4.31 9.89 1.45
C ALA A 79 4.41 11.41 1.37
N PHE A 80 3.64 12.05 0.46
CA PHE A 80 3.65 13.51 0.33
C PHE A 80 3.15 14.23 1.59
N LYS A 81 2.11 13.69 2.26
CA LYS A 81 1.60 14.26 3.52
C LYS A 81 2.57 14.12 4.69
N ILE A 82 3.30 13.01 4.79
CA ILE A 82 4.34 12.78 5.81
C ILE A 82 5.54 13.71 5.58
N LYS A 83 5.94 13.92 4.33
CA LYS A 83 7.00 14.87 3.97
C LYS A 83 6.63 16.31 4.32
N SER A 84 5.38 16.71 4.09
CA SER A 84 4.88 18.06 4.41
C SER A 84 4.64 18.29 5.91
N ASN A 85 4.79 17.26 6.75
CA ASN A 85 4.56 17.34 8.20
C ASN A 85 3.18 17.92 8.58
N GLY A 86 2.16 17.65 7.76
CA GLY A 86 0.85 18.27 7.88
C GLY A 86 0.04 17.81 9.10
N PRO A 87 -1.08 18.48 9.43
CA PRO A 87 -1.99 17.99 10.46
C PRO A 87 -2.45 16.56 10.12
N LYS A 88 -2.59 15.70 11.13
CA LYS A 88 -3.06 14.29 11.04
C LYS A 88 -2.06 13.25 10.54
N VAL A 89 -0.75 13.51 10.58
CA VAL A 89 0.25 12.48 10.19
C VAL A 89 0.12 11.16 10.97
N LYS A 90 -0.25 11.22 12.25
CA LYS A 90 -0.50 10.00 13.08
C LYS A 90 -1.66 9.15 12.55
N GLN A 91 -2.73 9.77 12.03
CA GLN A 91 -3.86 9.04 11.43
C GLN A 91 -3.43 8.30 10.16
N LEU A 92 -2.58 8.92 9.33
CA LEU A 92 -2.00 8.27 8.16
C LEU A 92 -1.12 7.07 8.57
N GLY A 93 -0.35 7.20 9.64
CA GLY A 93 0.43 6.10 10.20
C GLY A 93 -0.44 4.89 10.59
N VAL A 94 -1.60 5.13 11.21
CA VAL A 94 -2.57 4.06 11.53
C VAL A 94 -3.15 3.44 10.26
N CYS A 95 -3.51 4.25 9.25
CA CYS A 95 -3.95 3.71 7.95
C CYS A 95 -2.91 2.80 7.31
N PHE A 96 -1.62 3.16 7.39
CA PHE A 96 -0.53 2.33 6.88
C PHE A 96 -0.32 1.04 7.65
N ILE A 97 -0.55 1.04 8.97
CA ILE A 97 -0.53 -0.20 9.77
C ILE A 97 -1.66 -1.13 9.34
N ILE A 98 -2.87 -0.60 9.11
CA ILE A 98 -4.03 -1.41 8.68
C ILE A 98 -3.80 -1.96 7.27
N LEU A 99 -3.39 -1.10 6.32
CA LEU A 99 -3.11 -1.51 4.93
C LEU A 99 -1.94 -2.49 4.85
N GLY A 100 -0.87 -2.23 5.58
CA GLY A 100 0.30 -3.11 5.66
C GLY A 100 -0.01 -4.44 6.35
N GLY A 101 -0.81 -4.43 7.42
CA GLY A 101 -1.24 -5.63 8.13
C GLY A 101 -2.14 -6.53 7.26
N LEU A 102 -3.03 -5.95 6.48
CA LEU A 102 -3.86 -6.69 5.52
C LEU A 102 -3.03 -7.33 4.39
N GLN A 103 -1.87 -6.74 4.07
CA GLN A 103 -0.98 -7.18 2.98
C GLN A 103 0.37 -7.72 3.51
N VAL A 104 0.42 -8.18 4.76
CA VAL A 104 1.69 -8.50 5.46
C VAL A 104 2.52 -9.59 4.76
N PHE A 105 1.88 -10.43 3.96
CA PHE A 105 2.52 -11.48 3.17
C PHE A 105 3.31 -10.96 1.95
N THR A 106 3.29 -9.65 1.70
CA THR A 106 3.94 -9.00 0.56
C THR A 106 5.03 -8.03 1.01
N ILE A 107 6.08 -7.89 0.20
CA ILE A 107 7.21 -6.99 0.50
C ILE A 107 6.73 -5.54 0.67
N HIS A 108 5.83 -5.08 -0.21
CA HIS A 108 5.25 -3.73 -0.11
C HIS A 108 4.36 -3.56 1.13
N GLY A 109 3.62 -4.60 1.54
CA GLY A 109 2.83 -4.56 2.77
C GLY A 109 3.70 -4.40 4.02
N ILE A 110 4.82 -5.11 4.09
CA ILE A 110 5.80 -4.98 5.20
C ILE A 110 6.40 -3.57 5.23
N LEU A 111 6.75 -3.01 4.06
CA LEU A 111 7.25 -1.64 3.94
C LEU A 111 6.23 -0.60 4.46
N PHE A 112 4.94 -0.77 4.14
CA PHE A 112 3.87 0.07 4.68
C PHE A 112 3.70 -0.09 6.20
N LEU A 113 3.83 -1.29 6.73
CA LEU A 113 3.71 -1.58 8.15
C LEU A 113 4.85 -0.90 8.95
N ILE A 114 6.10 -1.02 8.46
CA ILE A 114 7.26 -0.35 9.07
C ILE A 114 7.10 1.17 9.01
N ALA A 115 6.72 1.71 7.84
CA ALA A 115 6.50 3.15 7.69
C ALA A 115 5.38 3.66 8.61
N GLY A 116 4.30 2.90 8.75
CA GLY A 116 3.18 3.20 9.64
C GLY A 116 3.59 3.23 11.11
N ILE A 117 4.29 2.19 11.59
CA ILE A 117 4.81 2.13 12.97
C ILE A 117 5.74 3.32 13.24
N LEU A 118 6.69 3.61 12.34
CA LEU A 118 7.59 4.75 12.49
C LEU A 118 6.83 6.07 12.55
N THR A 119 5.79 6.23 11.72
CA THR A 119 4.96 7.42 11.68
C THR A 119 4.18 7.65 12.98
N VAL A 120 3.70 6.58 13.63
CA VAL A 120 2.91 6.63 14.87
C VAL A 120 3.79 6.76 16.12
N THR A 121 4.90 6.01 16.19
CA THR A 121 5.76 5.90 17.38
C THR A 121 6.72 7.08 17.54
N LYS A 122 6.99 7.82 16.47
CA LYS A 122 7.86 9.00 16.52
C LYS A 122 7.16 10.10 17.31
N LYS A 123 7.59 10.26 18.57
CA LYS A 123 7.17 11.36 19.44
C LYS A 123 7.37 12.67 18.67
N GLU A 124 6.31 13.46 18.56
CA GLU A 124 6.45 14.88 18.26
C GLU A 124 7.44 15.41 19.29
N TYR A 125 8.64 15.78 18.86
CA TYR A 125 9.51 16.59 19.67
C TYR A 125 8.73 17.89 19.85
N LYS A 126 7.93 17.97 20.93
CA LYS A 126 7.51 19.27 21.46
C LYS A 126 8.84 19.97 21.67
N THR A 127 9.14 20.92 20.80
CA THR A 127 9.95 22.07 21.16
C THR A 127 9.28 22.63 22.40
N ILE A 128 9.69 22.14 23.57
CA ILE A 128 9.64 22.93 24.78
C ILE A 128 10.54 24.09 24.41
N SER A 129 9.92 25.21 24.03
CA SER A 129 10.56 26.51 23.93
C SER A 129 11.21 26.78 25.29
N LYS A 130 12.48 26.39 25.42
CA LYS A 130 13.38 26.96 26.41
C LYS A 130 13.94 28.23 25.78
N GLU A 131 13.11 29.25 25.70
CA GLU A 131 13.49 30.63 25.33
C GLU A 131 12.51 31.56 26.04
N ASP A 132 12.60 31.60 27.37
CA ASP A 132 12.44 32.82 28.16
C ASP A 132 12.73 32.47 29.63
N GLU A 133 14.00 32.61 29.99
CA GLU A 133 14.48 33.11 31.29
C GLU A 133 16.01 33.10 31.22
N GLY A 134 16.52 33.93 30.32
CA GLY A 134 17.90 34.38 30.39
C GLY A 134 18.09 35.19 31.66
N THR A 135 18.91 34.65 32.56
CA THR A 135 19.98 35.38 33.25
C THR A 135 19.63 36.78 33.75
N LYS A 136 19.10 36.88 34.98
CA LYS A 136 19.48 37.99 35.87
C LYS A 136 20.86 37.68 36.44
N TRP A 137 21.88 38.27 35.84
CA TRP A 137 23.14 38.60 36.49
C TRP A 137 23.26 40.13 36.48
N GLU A 138 23.66 40.65 37.64
CA GLU A 138 23.71 42.06 38.08
C GLU A 138 22.45 42.61 38.76
#